data_AF-B3T0E8-F1
#
_entry.id   AF-B3T0E8-F1
#
_cell.length_a   1.000
_cell.length_b   1.000
_cell.length_c   1.000
_cell.angle_alpha   90.00
_cell.angle_beta   90.00
_cell.angle_gamma   90.00
#
_symmetry.space_group_name_H-M   'P 1'
#
loop_
_entity.id
_entity.type
_entity.pdbx_description
1 polymer ?
#
loop_
_entity_poly.entity_id
_entity_poly.type
_entity_poly.pdbx_seq_one_letter_code
_entity_poly.pdbx_strand_id
1 'polypeptide(L)' 'DAVRDSNKWLEGNDEVKVLGQWSHQPSHKSFAIIESDDFAAVTALLRQPMLMGITEVLPVNDGIANRKTRGWWGK' A
#
# COMPACT_ATOMS: atom_id res chain seq x y z
N ASP A 1 -12.19 -15.12 -13.73
CA ASP A 1 -12.00 -16.02 -12.57
C ASP A 1 -11.95 -15.09 -11.38
N ALA A 2 -12.94 -15.17 -10.49
CA ALA A 2 -13.18 -14.15 -9.47
C ALA A 2 -11.97 -13.94 -8.54
N VAL A 3 -11.17 -14.98 -8.31
CA VAL A 3 -9.94 -14.91 -7.50
C VAL A 3 -8.82 -14.15 -8.23
N ARG A 4 -8.72 -14.32 -9.55
CA ARG A 4 -7.77 -13.56 -10.37
C ARG A 4 -8.14 -12.09 -10.38
N ASP A 5 -9.43 -11.80 -10.53
CA ASP A 5 -9.92 -10.43 -10.65
C ASP A 5 -9.85 -9.67 -9.30
N SER A 6 -10.01 -10.36 -8.16
CA SER A 6 -9.86 -9.77 -6.82
C SER A 6 -8.41 -9.44 -6.43
N ASN A 7 -7.42 -10.09 -7.06
CA ASN A 7 -6.00 -9.89 -6.79
C ASN A 7 -5.33 -8.89 -7.75
N LYS A 8 -6.05 -8.37 -8.74
CA LYS A 8 -5.49 -7.48 -9.77
C LYS A 8 -4.84 -6.21 -9.22
N TRP A 9 -5.34 -5.70 -8.09
CA TRP A 9 -4.77 -4.51 -7.44
C TRP A 9 -3.30 -4.71 -7.02
N LEU A 10 -2.86 -5.96 -6.81
CA LEU A 10 -1.48 -6.29 -6.45
C LEU A 10 -0.47 -5.92 -7.53
N GLU A 11 -0.92 -5.84 -8.78
CA GLU A 11 -0.08 -5.51 -9.94
C GLU A 11 0.25 -4.00 -10.00
N GLY A 12 -0.51 -3.16 -9.29
CA GLY A 12 -0.45 -1.71 -9.45
C GLY A 12 -0.96 -1.26 -10.82
N ASN A 13 -0.61 -0.03 -11.20
CA ASN A 13 -0.87 0.57 -12.51
C ASN A 13 0.13 1.73 -12.77
N ASP A 14 -0.11 2.53 -13.81
CA ASP A 14 0.77 3.65 -14.18
C ASP A 14 0.84 4.77 -13.12
N GLU A 15 -0.17 4.87 -12.26
CA GLU A 15 -0.30 5.92 -11.23
C GLU A 15 0.12 5.41 -9.84
N VAL A 16 0.04 4.10 -9.60
CA VAL A 16 0.20 3.49 -8.29
C VAL A 16 1.11 2.27 -8.37
N LYS A 17 2.20 2.32 -7.62
CA LYS A 17 3.17 1.23 -7.53
C LYS A 17 2.98 0.46 -6.23
N VAL A 18 2.79 -0.85 -6.33
CA VAL A 18 2.79 -1.75 -5.17
C VAL A 18 4.23 -2.19 -4.91
N LEU A 19 4.82 -1.73 -3.81
CA LEU A 19 6.21 -2.04 -3.43
C LEU A 19 6.34 -3.42 -2.78
N GLY A 20 5.28 -3.89 -2.16
CA GLY A 20 5.21 -5.22 -1.56
C GLY A 20 3.84 -5.49 -1.00
N GLN A 21 3.47 -6.77 -0.98
CA GLN A 21 2.24 -7.25 -0.35
C GLN A 21 2.52 -8.54 0.42
N TRP A 22 1.89 -8.63 1.59
CA TRP A 22 1.96 -9.79 2.46
C TRP A 22 0.57 -10.10 2.99
N SER A 23 0.23 -11.38 3.04
CA SER A 23 -1.05 -11.84 3.58
C SER A 23 -0.85 -12.67 4.84
N HIS A 24 -1.65 -12.39 5.86
CA HIS A 24 -1.83 -13.26 7.01
C HIS A 24 -3.13 -14.06 6.84
N GLN A 25 -3.02 -15.20 6.13
CA GLN A 25 -4.17 -16.03 5.73
C GLN A 25 -5.06 -16.48 6.90
N PRO A 26 -4.53 -16.89 8.08
CA PRO A 26 -5.38 -17.35 9.19
C PRO A 26 -6.36 -16.29 9.72
N SER A 27 -6.01 -15.00 9.63
CA SER A 27 -6.93 -13.91 10.01
C SER A 27 -7.51 -13.16 8.82
N HIS A 28 -7.30 -13.64 7.58
CA HIS A 28 -7.74 -12.99 6.36
C HIS A 28 -7.33 -11.51 6.26
N LYS A 29 -6.09 -11.19 6.65
CA LYS A 29 -5.54 -9.82 6.59
C LYS A 29 -4.51 -9.69 5.48
N SER A 30 -4.53 -8.57 4.78
CA SER A 30 -3.51 -8.19 3.82
C SER A 30 -2.82 -6.91 4.28
N PHE A 31 -1.50 -6.85 4.09
CA PHE A 31 -0.67 -5.70 4.34
C PHE A 31 0.05 -5.35 3.04
N ALA A 32 0.05 -4.08 2.65
CA ALA A 32 0.74 -3.64 1.45
C ALA A 32 1.45 -2.32 1.71
N ILE A 33 2.60 -2.14 1.05
CA ILE A 33 3.26 -0.85 0.91
C ILE A 33 3.00 -0.38 -0.52
N ILE A 34 2.43 0.82 -0.63
CA ILE A 34 2.01 1.41 -1.90
C ILE A 34 2.64 2.80 -2.01
N GLU A 35 3.16 3.09 -3.20
CA GLU A 35 3.75 4.37 -3.57
C GLU A 35 2.87 5.02 -4.66
N SER A 36 2.49 6.27 -4.46
CA SER A 36 1.70 7.08 -5.39
C SER A 36 1.89 8.56 -5.02
N ASP A 37 1.86 9.43 -6.02
CA ASP A 37 1.83 10.88 -5.83
C ASP A 37 0.41 11.42 -5.60
N ASP A 38 -0.62 10.60 -5.86
CA ASP A 38 -2.03 10.95 -5.69
C ASP A 38 -2.79 9.93 -4.82
N PHE A 39 -3.44 10.44 -3.77
CA PHE A 39 -4.26 9.63 -2.87
C PHE A 39 -5.57 9.15 -3.53
N ALA A 40 -6.10 9.91 -4.49
CA ALA A 40 -7.29 9.49 -5.24
C ALA A 40 -6.99 8.23 -6.09
N ALA A 41 -5.82 8.18 -6.73
CA ALA A 41 -5.35 6.99 -7.45
C ALA A 41 -5.22 5.75 -6.54
N VAL A 42 -4.67 5.93 -5.32
CA VAL A 42 -4.62 4.84 -4.31
C VAL A 42 -6.02 4.34 -3.96
N THR A 43 -6.97 5.28 -3.74
CA THR A 43 -8.36 4.95 -3.43
C THR A 43 -9.04 4.19 -4.57
N ALA A 44 -8.77 4.60 -5.82
CA ALA A 44 -9.30 3.92 -7.01
C ALA A 44 -8.76 2.50 -7.14
N LEU A 45 -7.46 2.30 -6.95
CA LEU A 45 -6.83 0.97 -6.99
C LEU A 45 -7.40 0.04 -5.91
N LEU A 46 -7.56 0.54 -4.69
CA LEU A 46 -8.02 -0.24 -3.52
C LEU A 46 -9.55 -0.39 -3.43
N ARG A 47 -10.30 0.09 -4.43
CA ARG A 47 -11.76 0.04 -4.41
C ARG A 47 -12.32 -1.37 -4.29
N GLN A 48 -11.70 -2.36 -4.93
CA GLN A 48 -12.11 -3.76 -4.79
C GLN A 48 -11.85 -4.30 -3.37
N PRO A 49 -10.64 -4.19 -2.79
CA PRO A 49 -10.39 -4.47 -1.38
C PRO A 49 -11.38 -3.81 -0.40
N MET A 50 -11.73 -2.54 -0.61
CA MET A 50 -12.70 -1.80 0.23
C MET A 50 -14.11 -2.41 0.20
N LEU A 51 -14.50 -3.07 -0.89
CA LEU A 51 -15.78 -3.77 -0.99
C LEU A 51 -15.76 -5.14 -0.30
N MET A 52 -14.57 -5.74 -0.13
CA MET A 52 -14.39 -7.05 0.47
C MET A 52 -14.22 -7.01 2.00
N GLY A 53 -13.81 -5.86 2.56
CA GLY A 53 -13.61 -5.73 3.99
C GLY A 53 -13.06 -4.37 4.42
N ILE A 54 -12.66 -4.28 5.69
CA ILE A 54 -12.08 -3.06 6.25
C ILE A 54 -10.71 -2.82 5.60
N THR A 55 -10.56 -1.63 5.00
CA THR A 55 -9.30 -1.18 4.38
C THR A 55 -8.85 0.10 5.08
N GLU A 56 -7.71 0.03 5.74
CA GLU A 56 -7.07 1.19 6.39
C GLU A 56 -5.88 1.64 5.54
N VAL A 57 -5.90 2.90 5.09
CA VAL A 57 -4.80 3.51 4.32
C VAL A 57 -4.15 4.55 5.20
N LEU A 58 -2.88 4.31 5.54
CA LEU A 58 -2.10 5.16 6.44
C LEU A 58 -0.90 5.74 5.69
N PRO A 59 -0.77 7.07 5.58
CA PRO A 59 0.44 7.68 5.04
C PRO A 59 1.66 7.32 5.91
N VAL A 60 2.73 6.87 5.27
CA VAL A 60 3.99 6.53 5.96
C VAL A 60 5.05 7.56 5.57
N ASN A 61 5.77 8.07 6.57
CA ASN A 61 6.88 8.98 6.36
C ASN A 61 8.21 8.23 6.29
N ASP A 62 9.14 8.71 5.46
CA ASP A 62 10.51 8.19 5.44
C ASP A 62 11.31 8.70 6.65
N GLY A 63 11.35 7.88 7.69
CA GLY A 63 12.12 8.16 8.91
C GLY A 63 13.63 8.25 8.67
N ILE A 64 14.18 7.51 7.71
CA ILE A 64 15.62 7.51 7.40
C ILE A 64 15.99 8.83 6.74
N ALA A 65 15.26 9.24 5.70
CA ALA A 65 15.45 10.53 5.06
C ALA A 65 15.31 11.66 6.09
N ASN A 66 14.26 11.63 6.92
CA ASN A 66 14.04 12.62 7.97
C ASN A 66 15.23 12.73 8.94
N ARG A 67 15.81 11.61 9.38
CA ARG A 67 17.00 11.62 10.24
C ARG A 67 18.23 12.19 9.54
N LYS A 68 18.45 11.87 8.26
CA LYS A 68 19.56 12.40 7.47
C LYS A 68 19.44 13.91 7.27
N THR A 69 18.26 14.40 6.87
CA THR A 69 17.99 15.83 6.67
C THR A 69 18.22 16.64 7.95
N ARG A 70 17.89 16.08 9.11
CA ARG A 70 18.09 16.75 10.41
C ARG A 70 19.52 16.65 10.96
N GLY A 71 20.43 15.94 10.28
CA GLY A 71 21.79 15.70 10.76
C GLY A 71 21.86 14.81 12.02
N TRP A 72 20.80 14.02 12.28
CA TRP A 72 20.71 13.07 13.41
C TRP A 72 21.19 11.67 13.04
N TRP A 73 21.63 11.46 11.80
CA TRP A 73 22.08 10.14 11.37
C TRP A 73 23.41 9.78 12.04
N GLY A 74 23.45 8.66 12.78
CA GLY A 74 24.65 8.20 13.49
C GLY A 74 25.06 9.06 14.69
N LYS A 75 24.21 10.01 15.10
CA LYS A 75 24.30 10.75 16.36
C LYS A 75 23.17 10.29 17.29
#